data_AF-H1Q548-F1
#
_entry.id   AF-H1Q548-F1
#
_cell.length_a   1.000
_cell.length_b   1.000
_cell.length_c   1.000
_cell.angle_alpha   90.00
_cell.angle_beta   90.00
_cell.angle_gamma   90.00
#
_symmetry.space_group_name_H-M   'P 1'
#
loop_
_entity.id
_entity.type
_entity.pdbx_description
1 polymer ?
#
loop_
_entity_poly.entity_id
_entity_poly.type
_entity_poly.pdbx_seq_one_letter_code
_entity_poly.pdbx_strand_id
1 'polypeptide(L)'
;MQKKILLAFMLFGSIATAGVQAQTNNEQKPDSIEIGDFTKFMDEGDSGNNDRTYFDGIPNFAPGCFAFEYTGSQIIYTKDELQAVAGKEITAIKYLYINEGGFAERNFKVKAYLQEIDENKFVKNEDKNKYEYFDFDATLPQSSFDYTFSGSDSYGQNVEFKLPIEEPFFYSGKKNLLVTVVVTGGDNSDSFNYSDVRFFKIKDVKNKFDHRAMTFASDNRKFEAFHESAEWPIDTKDTGVDVDQPVTKFIFRAKSIPNGISTASTSVDTPVEWFTPSGVRVTNPSRGIFIRKQGTSISKVIL
;
A
#
# COMPACT_ATOMS: atom_id res chain seq x y z
N MET A 1 37.79 -64.41 9.24
CA MET A 1 37.24 -64.82 7.92
C MET A 1 36.11 -63.85 7.61
N GLN A 2 36.03 -63.07 6.52
CA GLN A 2 36.76 -62.94 5.24
C GLN A 2 36.84 -61.43 4.91
N LYS A 3 38.05 -60.88 4.77
CA LYS A 3 38.73 -60.43 3.53
C LYS A 3 38.23 -59.12 2.91
N LYS A 4 39.09 -58.10 3.05
CA LYS A 4 39.22 -56.91 2.18
C LYS A 4 39.41 -57.34 0.71
N ILE A 5 38.79 -56.62 -0.24
CA ILE A 5 39.32 -56.44 -1.59
C ILE A 5 39.27 -54.96 -2.00
N LEU A 6 40.38 -54.61 -2.65
CA LEU A 6 40.94 -53.37 -3.17
C LEU A 6 40.10 -52.65 -4.25
N LEU A 7 40.16 -51.31 -4.18
CA LEU A 7 40.18 -50.26 -5.21
C LEU A 7 40.12 -50.66 -6.72
N ALA A 8 39.32 -49.90 -7.47
CA ALA A 8 39.67 -49.49 -8.84
C ALA A 8 39.22 -48.03 -9.10
N PHE A 9 40.19 -47.19 -9.43
CA PHE A 9 40.02 -45.83 -9.95
C PHE A 9 39.42 -45.88 -11.38
N MET A 10 38.44 -45.04 -11.67
CA MET A 10 38.28 -44.46 -13.01
C MET A 10 38.05 -42.97 -12.91
N LEU A 11 39.04 -42.24 -13.42
CA LEU A 11 39.03 -40.83 -13.74
C LEU A 11 37.99 -40.58 -14.83
N PHE A 12 36.98 -39.77 -14.55
CA PHE A 12 36.28 -39.00 -15.59
C PHE A 12 36.38 -37.53 -15.19
N GLY A 13 37.18 -36.80 -15.96
CA GLY A 13 37.24 -35.35 -15.87
C GLY A 13 35.86 -34.77 -16.16
N SER A 14 35.34 -33.99 -15.21
CA SER A 14 34.24 -33.07 -15.46
C SER A 14 34.80 -31.66 -15.36
N ILE A 15 34.64 -30.97 -16.49
CA ILE A 15 34.95 -29.57 -16.72
C ILE A 15 34.29 -28.77 -15.60
N ALA A 16 35.07 -27.94 -14.90
CA ALA A 16 34.54 -26.94 -13.98
C ALA A 16 33.77 -25.89 -14.81
N THR A 17 32.48 -26.14 -15.03
CA THR A 17 31.57 -25.08 -15.44
C THR A 17 31.45 -24.16 -14.25
N ALA A 18 32.09 -22.99 -14.32
CA ALA A 18 31.81 -21.90 -13.41
C ALA A 18 30.34 -21.54 -13.57
N GLY A 19 29.50 -22.09 -12.70
CA GLY A 19 28.12 -21.67 -12.58
C GLY A 19 28.13 -20.20 -12.23
N VAL A 20 27.62 -19.37 -13.15
CA VAL A 20 27.17 -18.03 -12.82
C VAL A 20 26.05 -18.24 -11.82
N GLN A 21 26.37 -18.15 -10.53
CA GLN A 21 25.37 -18.07 -9.49
C GLN A 21 24.66 -16.75 -9.76
N ALA A 22 23.44 -16.84 -10.31
CA ALA A 22 22.54 -15.70 -10.35
C ALA A 22 22.51 -15.16 -8.91
N GLN A 23 22.99 -13.93 -8.73
CA GLN A 23 22.65 -13.18 -7.53
C GLN A 23 21.14 -13.08 -7.56
N THR A 24 20.47 -13.94 -6.80
CA THR A 24 19.15 -13.63 -6.30
C THR A 24 19.29 -12.24 -5.70
N ASN A 25 18.69 -11.24 -6.34
CA ASN A 25 18.36 -10.01 -5.64
C ASN A 25 17.68 -10.50 -4.37
N ASN A 26 18.36 -10.40 -3.22
CA ASN A 26 17.71 -10.63 -1.96
C ASN A 26 16.58 -9.60 -1.95
N GLU A 27 15.35 -10.03 -2.26
CA GLU A 27 14.17 -9.21 -2.05
C GLU A 27 14.19 -8.89 -0.56
N GLN A 28 14.72 -7.71 -0.23
CA GLN A 28 14.68 -7.21 1.13
C GLN A 28 13.21 -7.20 1.50
N LYS A 29 12.84 -8.03 2.48
CA LYS A 29 11.47 -8.09 2.99
C LYS A 29 11.03 -6.64 3.25
N PRO A 30 9.88 -6.20 2.71
CA PRO A 30 9.46 -4.83 2.87
C PRO A 30 9.30 -4.53 4.38
N ASP A 31 9.68 -3.31 4.75
CA ASP A 31 9.54 -2.83 6.12
C ASP A 31 8.05 -2.59 6.42
N SER A 32 7.68 -2.58 7.70
CA SER A 32 6.31 -2.28 8.11
C SER A 32 6.22 -1.53 9.43
N ILE A 33 5.15 -0.75 9.61
CA ILE A 33 4.73 -0.20 10.90
C ILE A 33 3.24 -0.44 11.13
N GLU A 34 2.83 -0.42 12.39
CA GLU A 34 1.44 -0.58 12.82
C GLU A 34 0.98 0.68 13.56
N ILE A 35 -0.26 1.07 13.31
CA ILE A 35 -0.96 2.15 13.99
C ILE A 35 -2.19 1.52 14.65
N GLY A 36 -2.19 1.51 15.97
CA GLY A 36 -3.08 0.66 16.78
C GLY A 36 -2.53 -0.76 16.96
N ASP A 37 -3.35 -1.62 17.55
CA ASP A 37 -2.99 -2.99 17.97
C ASP A 37 -3.14 -4.02 16.83
N PHE A 38 -2.62 -3.76 15.62
CA PHE A 38 -2.90 -4.58 14.42
C PHE A 38 -2.51 -6.06 14.60
N THR A 39 -1.24 -6.36 14.88
CA THR A 39 -0.79 -7.76 15.03
C THR A 39 -1.46 -8.43 16.23
N LYS A 40 -1.65 -7.70 17.34
CA LYS A 40 -2.34 -8.22 18.51
C LYS A 40 -3.78 -8.66 18.17
N PHE A 41 -4.55 -7.83 17.48
CA PHE A 41 -5.90 -8.21 17.08
C PHE A 41 -5.89 -9.36 16.07
N MET A 42 -4.93 -9.39 15.15
CA MET A 42 -4.79 -10.53 14.23
C MET A 42 -4.54 -11.86 14.97
N ASP A 43 -3.66 -11.86 15.98
CA ASP A 43 -3.25 -13.06 16.70
C ASP A 43 -4.32 -13.56 17.70
N GLU A 44 -5.10 -12.66 18.30
CA GLU A 44 -6.08 -13.02 19.33
C GLU A 44 -7.36 -13.71 18.79
N GLY A 45 -7.57 -13.80 17.47
CA GLY A 45 -8.78 -14.43 16.88
C GLY A 45 -10.09 -13.73 17.32
N ASP A 46 -11.23 -14.41 17.40
CA ASP A 46 -12.40 -13.90 18.13
C ASP A 46 -12.31 -14.32 19.62
N SER A 47 -11.82 -13.43 20.48
CA SER A 47 -11.61 -13.74 21.90
C SER A 47 -12.75 -13.25 22.81
N GLY A 48 -13.82 -12.67 22.25
CA GLY A 48 -14.89 -12.03 23.03
C GLY A 48 -14.41 -10.88 23.93
N ASN A 49 -13.18 -10.39 23.70
CA ASN A 49 -12.56 -9.36 24.52
C ASN A 49 -13.16 -7.97 24.23
N ASN A 50 -13.76 -7.39 25.25
CA ASN A 50 -14.41 -6.08 25.30
C ASN A 50 -13.42 -4.90 25.25
N ASP A 51 -12.11 -5.14 25.20
CA ASP A 51 -11.12 -4.11 24.82
C ASP A 51 -11.08 -3.81 23.31
N ARG A 52 -11.71 -4.65 22.48
CA ARG A 52 -11.80 -4.43 21.04
C ARG A 52 -12.82 -3.35 20.73
N THR A 53 -12.38 -2.35 19.99
CA THR A 53 -13.25 -1.32 19.45
C THR A 53 -13.53 -1.60 17.99
N TYR A 54 -14.81 -1.81 17.69
CA TYR A 54 -15.33 -1.91 16.33
C TYR A 54 -16.08 -0.64 15.99
N PHE A 55 -16.17 -0.35 14.70
CA PHE A 55 -17.16 0.60 14.23
C PHE A 55 -18.58 0.02 14.42
N ASP A 56 -19.46 0.83 14.99
CA ASP A 56 -20.87 0.48 15.19
C ASP A 56 -21.75 1.64 14.70
N GLY A 57 -22.85 1.30 14.04
CA GLY A 57 -23.77 2.25 13.40
C GLY A 57 -23.35 2.75 12.01
N ILE A 58 -24.36 2.95 11.17
CA ILE A 58 -24.17 3.47 9.80
C ILE A 58 -24.00 5.00 9.85
N PRO A 59 -23.09 5.58 9.03
CA PRO A 59 -22.15 4.93 8.10
C PRO A 59 -20.70 4.92 8.62
N ASN A 60 -20.44 4.62 9.90
CA ASN A 60 -19.13 4.84 10.54
C ASN A 60 -18.07 3.79 10.22
N PHE A 61 -17.90 3.29 8.99
CA PHE A 61 -17.01 2.16 8.68
C PHE A 61 -15.80 2.59 7.83
N ALA A 62 -14.63 2.72 8.44
CA ALA A 62 -13.37 2.98 7.73
C ALA A 62 -12.53 1.69 7.63
N PRO A 63 -11.91 1.37 6.47
CA PRO A 63 -11.86 2.15 5.23
C PRO A 63 -13.08 1.98 4.30
N GLY A 64 -14.02 1.10 4.63
CA GLY A 64 -15.25 0.91 3.87
C GLY A 64 -16.26 0.04 4.60
N CYS A 65 -17.42 -0.18 3.98
CA CYS A 65 -18.46 -1.09 4.49
C CYS A 65 -18.84 -2.07 3.39
N PHE A 66 -18.70 -3.37 3.65
CA PHE A 66 -19.05 -4.39 2.65
C PHE A 66 -20.55 -4.62 2.53
N ALA A 67 -21.39 -4.02 3.39
CA ALA A 67 -22.84 -4.13 3.31
C ALA A 67 -23.48 -3.28 2.22
N PHE A 68 -22.81 -2.21 1.76
CA PHE A 68 -23.34 -1.27 0.77
C PHE A 68 -22.66 -1.43 -0.59
N GLU A 69 -23.40 -1.15 -1.66
CA GLU A 69 -22.87 -1.24 -3.03
C GLU A 69 -21.79 -0.19 -3.31
N TYR A 70 -21.91 1.00 -2.71
CA TYR A 70 -20.97 2.10 -2.91
C TYR A 70 -20.50 2.65 -1.58
N THR A 71 -19.21 2.48 -1.30
CA THR A 71 -18.58 3.08 -0.12
C THR A 71 -17.33 3.87 -0.46
N GLY A 72 -17.05 4.85 0.39
CA GLY A 72 -15.88 5.69 0.31
C GLY A 72 -15.40 6.03 1.70
N SER A 73 -14.12 6.29 1.87
CA SER A 73 -13.59 6.90 3.08
C SER A 73 -12.40 7.77 2.78
N GLN A 74 -12.17 8.72 3.68
CA GLN A 74 -10.94 9.47 3.78
C GLN A 74 -10.41 9.32 5.20
N ILE A 75 -9.15 8.96 5.33
CA ILE A 75 -8.49 8.65 6.61
C ILE A 75 -7.19 9.45 6.68
N ILE A 76 -7.00 10.17 7.78
CA ILE A 76 -5.80 10.96 8.04
C ILE A 76 -4.87 10.17 8.95
N TYR A 77 -3.62 10.02 8.54
CA TYR A 77 -2.53 9.49 9.35
C TYR A 77 -1.51 10.60 9.61
N THR A 78 -1.16 10.81 10.88
CA THR A 78 -0.28 11.93 11.21
C THR A 78 1.16 11.65 10.82
N LYS A 79 1.92 12.73 10.61
CA LYS A 79 3.36 12.62 10.45
C LYS A 79 4.07 11.97 11.64
N ASP A 80 3.51 12.14 12.84
CA ASP A 80 4.05 11.53 14.06
C ASP A 80 3.79 10.03 14.12
N GLU A 81 2.64 9.56 13.64
CA GLU A 81 2.36 8.13 13.45
C GLU A 81 3.26 7.52 12.36
N LEU A 82 3.54 8.28 11.30
CA LEU A 82 4.26 7.80 10.12
C LEU A 82 5.77 8.12 10.13
N GLN A 83 6.37 8.45 11.28
CA GLN A 83 7.78 8.86 11.35
C GLN A 83 8.74 7.85 10.72
N ALA A 84 8.48 6.54 10.88
CA ALA A 84 9.31 5.48 10.32
C ALA A 84 9.19 5.32 8.79
N VAL A 85 8.15 5.91 8.18
CA VAL A 85 7.86 5.88 6.74
C VAL A 85 8.40 7.13 6.03
N ALA A 86 8.79 8.16 6.76
CA ALA A 86 9.29 9.41 6.19
C ALA A 86 10.47 9.15 5.22
N GLY A 87 10.35 9.68 3.99
CA GLY A 87 11.35 9.52 2.94
C GLY A 87 11.34 8.15 2.25
N LYS A 88 10.27 7.36 2.40
CA LYS A 88 10.12 6.01 1.84
C LYS A 88 8.91 5.91 0.92
N GLU A 89 8.86 4.83 0.16
CA GLU A 89 7.72 4.49 -0.69
C GLU A 89 6.77 3.55 0.05
N ILE A 90 5.51 3.95 0.19
CA ILE A 90 4.42 3.09 0.64
C ILE A 90 4.02 2.17 -0.51
N THR A 91 3.99 0.87 -0.26
CA THR A 91 3.70 -0.16 -1.27
C THR A 91 2.44 -0.98 -0.97
N ALA A 92 1.98 -0.95 0.28
CA ALA A 92 0.66 -1.47 0.65
C ALA A 92 0.19 -0.84 1.96
N ILE A 93 -1.12 -0.79 2.14
CA ILE A 93 -1.78 -0.47 3.40
C ILE A 93 -2.67 -1.65 3.74
N LYS A 94 -2.63 -2.12 4.98
CA LYS A 94 -3.53 -3.17 5.45
C LYS A 94 -4.43 -2.63 6.55
N TYR A 95 -5.68 -3.06 6.49
CA TYR A 95 -6.68 -2.88 7.54
C TYR A 95 -7.09 -4.24 8.07
N LEU A 96 -7.73 -4.24 9.24
CA LEU A 96 -8.22 -5.45 9.86
C LEU A 96 -9.73 -5.35 10.05
N TYR A 97 -10.45 -6.41 9.70
CA TYR A 97 -11.87 -6.58 10.04
C TYR A 97 -12.12 -7.94 10.66
N ILE A 98 -13.21 -8.07 11.41
CA ILE A 98 -13.78 -9.36 11.81
C ILE A 98 -14.98 -9.68 10.92
N ASN A 99 -15.12 -10.94 10.53
CA ASN A 99 -16.34 -11.45 9.90
C ASN A 99 -17.14 -12.29 10.91
N GLU A 100 -18.24 -11.76 11.41
CA GLU A 100 -19.11 -12.38 12.42
C GLU A 100 -20.41 -12.96 11.83
N GLY A 101 -20.74 -12.63 10.58
CA GLY A 101 -22.02 -13.04 9.99
C GLY A 101 -22.08 -13.05 8.46
N GLY A 102 -21.02 -12.64 7.76
CA GLY A 102 -20.98 -12.58 6.30
C GLY A 102 -20.65 -13.94 5.71
N PHE A 103 -21.64 -14.65 5.18
CA PHE A 103 -21.44 -15.99 4.59
C PHE A 103 -21.22 -15.97 3.08
N ALA A 104 -21.91 -15.07 2.38
CA ALA A 104 -21.87 -14.98 0.93
C ALA A 104 -20.51 -14.46 0.44
N GLU A 105 -20.00 -15.05 -0.64
CA GLU A 105 -18.89 -14.46 -1.37
C GLU A 105 -19.35 -13.15 -2.02
N ARG A 106 -18.54 -12.10 -1.90
CA ARG A 106 -18.82 -10.80 -2.54
C ARG A 106 -17.59 -10.29 -3.27
N ASN A 107 -17.81 -9.72 -4.45
CA ASN A 107 -16.75 -9.20 -5.28
C ASN A 107 -16.87 -7.68 -5.38
N PHE A 108 -15.76 -6.99 -5.12
CA PHE A 108 -15.65 -5.54 -5.06
C PHE A 108 -14.55 -5.04 -5.99
N LYS A 109 -14.73 -3.82 -6.49
CA LYS A 109 -13.65 -3.03 -7.08
C LYS A 109 -13.21 -1.99 -6.08
N VAL A 110 -11.90 -1.97 -5.79
CA VAL A 110 -11.30 -1.08 -4.81
C VAL A 110 -10.33 -0.14 -5.50
N LYS A 111 -10.42 1.15 -5.20
CA LYS A 111 -9.44 2.17 -5.60
C LYS A 111 -8.85 2.83 -4.36
N ALA A 112 -7.56 3.16 -4.43
CA ALA A 112 -6.83 3.83 -3.36
C ALA A 112 -6.18 5.11 -3.89
N TYR A 113 -6.32 6.21 -3.14
CA TYR A 113 -5.70 7.50 -3.44
C TYR A 113 -4.93 7.99 -2.22
N LEU A 114 -3.69 8.46 -2.42
CA LEU A 114 -2.80 8.93 -1.37
C LEU A 114 -2.35 10.35 -1.70
N GLN A 115 -2.42 11.25 -0.72
CA GLN A 115 -1.88 12.60 -0.84
C GLN A 115 -1.40 13.15 0.51
N GLU A 116 -0.50 14.12 0.47
CA GLU A 116 0.00 14.79 1.68
C GLU A 116 -0.79 16.07 1.98
N ILE A 117 -1.33 16.18 3.19
CA ILE A 117 -2.17 17.30 3.66
C ILE A 117 -1.62 17.92 4.95
N ASP A 118 -1.92 19.19 5.21
CA ASP A 118 -1.43 19.88 6.41
C ASP A 118 -2.29 19.56 7.65
N GLU A 119 -3.58 19.30 7.41
CA GLU A 119 -4.58 19.01 8.41
C GLU A 119 -4.34 17.66 9.05
N ASN A 120 -4.60 17.57 10.34
CA ASN A 120 -4.48 16.33 11.09
C ASN A 120 -5.84 15.72 11.38
N LYS A 121 -6.94 16.48 11.32
CA LYS A 121 -8.30 16.00 11.57
C LYS A 121 -9.27 16.65 10.59
N PHE A 122 -10.41 16.02 10.39
CA PHE A 122 -11.55 16.65 9.75
C PHE A 122 -12.06 17.77 10.64
N VAL A 123 -12.27 18.94 10.03
CA VAL A 123 -12.77 20.12 10.72
C VAL A 123 -14.15 20.46 10.21
N LYS A 124 -14.96 21.00 11.13
CA LYS A 124 -16.30 21.46 10.81
C LYS A 124 -16.22 22.84 10.17
N ASN A 125 -16.84 22.99 9.00
CA ASN A 125 -17.15 24.28 8.42
C ASN A 125 -18.12 25.03 9.34
N GLU A 126 -17.68 26.18 9.87
CA GLU A 126 -18.45 26.94 10.86
C GLU A 126 -19.74 27.50 10.27
N ASP A 127 -19.70 28.03 9.04
CA ASP A 127 -20.86 28.65 8.39
C ASP A 127 -21.96 27.64 8.04
N LYS A 128 -21.54 26.48 7.53
CA LYS A 128 -22.47 25.42 7.09
C LYS A 128 -22.86 24.49 8.23
N ASN A 129 -22.16 24.55 9.37
CA ASN A 129 -22.29 23.64 10.50
C ASN A 129 -22.17 22.17 10.08
N LYS A 130 -21.18 21.88 9.22
CA LYS A 130 -20.98 20.59 8.55
C LYS A 130 -19.49 20.27 8.39
N TYR A 131 -19.10 18.99 8.43
CA TYR A 131 -17.74 18.55 8.15
C TYR A 131 -17.50 18.45 6.65
N GLU A 132 -16.26 18.67 6.24
CA GLU A 132 -15.85 18.70 4.83
C GLU A 132 -14.83 17.61 4.54
N TYR A 133 -15.06 16.83 3.48
CA TYR A 133 -14.03 16.00 2.88
C TYR A 133 -12.93 16.87 2.24
N PHE A 134 -11.77 16.27 2.01
CA PHE A 134 -10.67 16.88 1.26
C PHE A 134 -10.79 16.59 -0.23
N ASP A 135 -10.61 17.58 -1.08
CA ASP A 135 -10.47 17.36 -2.53
C ASP A 135 -9.35 16.38 -2.84
N PHE A 136 -9.54 15.52 -3.84
CA PHE A 136 -8.52 14.62 -4.38
C PHE A 136 -8.73 14.40 -5.88
N ASP A 137 -7.68 14.00 -6.60
CA ASP A 137 -7.80 13.68 -8.02
C ASP A 137 -8.33 12.25 -8.21
N ALA A 138 -9.65 12.13 -8.36
CA ALA A 138 -10.33 10.85 -8.58
C ALA A 138 -9.95 10.16 -9.91
N THR A 139 -9.22 10.84 -10.81
CA THR A 139 -8.78 10.28 -12.09
C THR A 139 -7.44 9.55 -12.02
N LEU A 140 -6.66 9.77 -10.95
CA LEU A 140 -5.31 9.23 -10.77
C LEU A 140 -5.19 8.39 -9.48
N PRO A 141 -5.83 7.21 -9.41
CA PRO A 141 -5.65 6.31 -8.29
C PRO A 141 -4.23 5.74 -8.25
N GLN A 142 -3.66 5.61 -7.06
CA GLN A 142 -2.42 4.84 -6.89
C GLN A 142 -2.64 3.34 -7.11
N SER A 143 -3.88 2.85 -7.02
CA SER A 143 -4.25 1.46 -7.32
C SER A 143 -5.71 1.30 -7.68
N SER A 144 -6.00 0.31 -8.53
CA SER A 144 -7.36 -0.11 -8.88
C SER A 144 -7.40 -1.62 -9.07
N PHE A 145 -7.96 -2.35 -8.10
CA PHE A 145 -7.90 -3.81 -8.08
C PHE A 145 -9.26 -4.43 -7.72
N ASP A 146 -9.42 -5.70 -8.09
CA ASP A 146 -10.57 -6.51 -7.69
C ASP A 146 -10.28 -7.17 -6.32
N TYR A 147 -11.25 -7.12 -5.42
CA TYR A 147 -11.19 -7.74 -4.10
C TYR A 147 -12.37 -8.71 -3.91
N THR A 148 -12.05 -9.94 -3.54
CA THR A 148 -13.04 -10.97 -3.22
C THR A 148 -13.10 -11.16 -1.72
N PHE A 149 -14.27 -10.88 -1.13
CA PHE A 149 -14.61 -11.25 0.23
C PHE A 149 -15.09 -12.71 0.23
N SER A 150 -14.33 -13.60 0.84
CA SER A 150 -14.68 -15.02 1.00
C SER A 150 -15.42 -15.23 2.32
N GLY A 151 -16.73 -15.01 2.33
CA GLY A 151 -17.53 -15.01 3.56
C GLY A 151 -17.44 -16.28 4.39
N SER A 152 -17.82 -17.42 3.80
CA SER A 152 -17.82 -18.71 4.52
C SER A 152 -16.45 -19.12 5.05
N ASP A 153 -15.38 -18.87 4.27
CA ASP A 153 -14.01 -19.21 4.65
C ASP A 153 -13.44 -18.30 5.75
N SER A 154 -13.99 -17.10 5.90
CA SER A 154 -13.55 -16.10 6.88
C SER A 154 -14.45 -15.98 8.10
N TYR A 155 -15.53 -16.77 8.19
CA TYR A 155 -16.46 -16.70 9.31
C TYR A 155 -15.77 -16.92 10.65
N GLY A 156 -16.06 -16.06 11.62
CA GLY A 156 -15.48 -16.06 12.97
C GLY A 156 -14.00 -15.65 13.03
N GLN A 157 -13.46 -15.09 11.95
CA GLN A 157 -12.03 -14.78 11.86
C GLN A 157 -11.77 -13.29 11.67
N ASN A 158 -10.61 -12.86 12.17
CA ASN A 158 -10.03 -11.58 11.82
C ASN A 158 -9.29 -11.73 10.49
N VAL A 159 -9.51 -10.79 9.58
CA VAL A 159 -9.02 -10.87 8.21
C VAL A 159 -8.31 -9.58 7.83
N GLU A 160 -7.16 -9.73 7.18
CA GLU A 160 -6.45 -8.60 6.58
C GLU A 160 -7.15 -8.15 5.30
N PHE A 161 -7.64 -6.91 5.29
CA PHE A 161 -7.98 -6.22 4.05
C PHE A 161 -6.75 -5.49 3.53
N LYS A 162 -6.11 -6.05 2.51
CA LYS A 162 -4.89 -5.50 1.91
C LYS A 162 -5.23 -4.59 0.72
N LEU A 163 -4.84 -3.32 0.82
CA LEU A 163 -4.77 -2.39 -0.30
C LEU A 163 -3.34 -2.42 -0.84
N PRO A 164 -3.07 -3.08 -1.98
CA PRO A 164 -1.83 -2.83 -2.70
C PRO A 164 -1.76 -1.35 -3.10
N ILE A 165 -0.55 -0.80 -3.13
CA ILE A 165 -0.23 0.49 -3.72
C ILE A 165 0.65 0.20 -4.96
N GLU A 166 -0.03 -0.14 -6.06
CA GLU A 166 0.51 -0.53 -7.38
C GLU A 166 1.45 0.52 -7.96
N GLU A 167 1.13 1.80 -7.77
CA GLU A 167 2.03 2.93 -7.97
C GLU A 167 2.56 3.42 -6.61
N PRO A 168 3.76 2.98 -6.16
CA PRO A 168 4.24 3.24 -4.81
C PRO A 168 4.30 4.73 -4.48
N PHE A 169 3.69 5.11 -3.37
CA PHE A 169 3.57 6.51 -2.98
C PHE A 169 4.79 6.94 -2.16
N PHE A 170 5.57 7.90 -2.66
CA PHE A 170 6.66 8.49 -1.89
C PHE A 170 6.11 9.46 -0.83
N TYR A 171 6.25 9.09 0.44
CA TYR A 171 5.81 9.92 1.55
C TYR A 171 6.96 10.80 2.06
N SER A 172 6.79 12.12 2.03
CA SER A 172 7.88 13.05 2.38
C SER A 172 8.17 13.11 3.88
N GLY A 173 7.16 12.82 4.72
CA GLY A 173 7.24 12.95 6.17
C GLY A 173 7.11 14.39 6.70
N LYS A 174 6.83 15.36 5.84
CA LYS A 174 6.67 16.78 6.23
C LYS A 174 5.24 17.12 6.65
N LYS A 175 4.28 16.48 6.02
CA LYS A 175 2.83 16.68 6.14
C LYS A 175 2.18 15.40 6.64
N ASN A 176 0.89 15.44 6.97
CA ASN A 176 0.12 14.24 7.26
C ASN A 176 -0.24 13.53 5.95
N LEU A 177 -0.58 12.25 6.03
CA LEU A 177 -1.03 11.46 4.89
C LEU A 177 -2.56 11.35 4.92
N LEU A 178 -3.21 11.75 3.83
CA LEU A 178 -4.61 11.39 3.57
C LEU A 178 -4.64 10.13 2.70
N VAL A 179 -5.39 9.14 3.14
CA VAL A 179 -5.70 7.94 2.36
C VAL A 179 -7.19 7.96 2.04
N THR A 180 -7.52 7.99 0.75
CA THR A 180 -8.89 7.85 0.27
C THR A 180 -9.08 6.44 -0.27
N VAL A 181 -10.12 5.75 0.18
CA VAL A 181 -10.47 4.40 -0.29
C VAL A 181 -11.86 4.45 -0.88
N VAL A 182 -12.01 3.92 -2.10
CA VAL A 182 -13.32 3.80 -2.75
C VAL A 182 -13.57 2.34 -3.03
N VAL A 183 -14.70 1.82 -2.57
CA VAL A 183 -15.12 0.43 -2.76
C VAL A 183 -16.47 0.42 -3.46
N THR A 184 -16.55 -0.30 -4.57
CA THR A 184 -17.79 -0.43 -5.36
C THR A 184 -18.09 -1.88 -5.66
N GLY A 185 -19.37 -2.23 -5.72
CA GLY A 185 -19.82 -3.60 -5.97
C GLY A 185 -20.24 -4.30 -4.68
N GLY A 186 -20.19 -5.63 -4.70
CA GLY A 186 -20.91 -6.47 -3.75
C GLY A 186 -22.40 -6.38 -4.05
N ASP A 187 -22.91 -7.37 -4.78
CA ASP A 187 -24.35 -7.51 -5.02
C ASP A 187 -25.13 -7.38 -3.69
N ASN A 188 -26.14 -6.51 -3.65
CA ASN A 188 -26.97 -6.27 -2.46
C ASN A 188 -28.14 -7.27 -2.37
N SER A 189 -28.10 -8.33 -3.17
CA SER A 189 -29.16 -9.33 -3.31
C SER A 189 -29.45 -10.16 -2.07
N ASP A 190 -28.59 -10.13 -1.03
CA ASP A 190 -28.76 -10.91 0.19
C ASP A 190 -28.59 -10.06 1.46
N SER A 191 -29.15 -10.59 2.56
CA SER A 191 -29.29 -10.00 3.91
C SER A 191 -27.94 -9.76 4.63
N PHE A 192 -27.02 -9.06 3.99
CA PHE A 192 -25.70 -8.75 4.51
C PHE A 192 -25.77 -7.46 5.34
N ASN A 193 -25.74 -7.60 6.66
CA ASN A 193 -25.83 -6.47 7.56
C ASN A 193 -24.47 -5.82 7.76
N TYR A 194 -24.46 -4.53 8.05
CA TYR A 194 -23.25 -3.80 8.40
C TYR A 194 -22.56 -4.33 9.68
N SER A 195 -23.30 -5.05 10.53
CA SER A 195 -22.76 -5.71 11.72
C SER A 195 -22.05 -7.03 11.43
N ASP A 196 -22.24 -7.61 10.24
CA ASP A 196 -21.71 -8.92 9.90
C ASP A 196 -20.21 -8.87 9.60
N VAL A 197 -19.72 -7.72 9.10
CA VAL A 197 -18.30 -7.46 8.90
C VAL A 197 -17.94 -6.09 9.46
N ARG A 198 -17.03 -6.07 10.44
CA ARG A 198 -16.68 -4.85 11.16
C ARG A 198 -15.19 -4.61 11.17
N PHE A 199 -14.78 -3.45 10.67
CA PHE A 199 -13.39 -3.01 10.77
C PHE A 199 -13.04 -2.61 12.20
N PHE A 200 -11.81 -2.94 12.60
CA PHE A 200 -11.26 -2.54 13.88
C PHE A 200 -10.86 -1.06 13.84
N LYS A 201 -11.24 -0.34 14.89
CA LYS A 201 -10.84 1.06 15.11
C LYS A 201 -9.88 1.17 16.27
N ILE A 202 -9.04 2.20 16.26
CA ILE A 202 -8.14 2.50 17.36
C ILE A 202 -8.99 2.95 18.55
N LYS A 203 -8.77 2.33 19.71
CA LYS A 203 -9.43 2.75 20.96
C LYS A 203 -8.95 4.16 21.30
N ASP A 204 -9.81 5.15 21.13
CA ASP A 204 -9.40 6.52 21.40
C ASP A 204 -9.29 6.78 22.91
N VAL A 205 -8.04 6.94 23.36
CA VAL A 205 -7.73 7.35 24.73
C VAL A 205 -7.54 8.86 24.72
N LYS A 206 -8.53 9.58 25.26
CA LYS A 206 -8.55 11.05 25.40
C LYS A 206 -8.66 11.82 24.08
N ASN A 207 -9.48 11.35 23.14
CA ASN A 207 -9.86 12.11 21.95
C ASN A 207 -8.65 12.47 21.05
N LYS A 208 -7.62 11.62 21.06
CA LYS A 208 -6.38 11.79 20.30
C LYS A 208 -6.58 11.46 18.82
N PHE A 209 -7.50 10.54 18.53
CA PHE A 209 -7.82 9.97 17.23
C PHE A 209 -9.25 10.30 16.76
N ASP A 210 -9.96 11.16 17.48
CA ASP A 210 -11.23 11.78 17.06
C ASP A 210 -11.08 12.48 15.70
N HIS A 211 -12.13 12.35 14.88
CA HIS A 211 -12.25 12.98 13.56
C HIS A 211 -11.04 12.73 12.65
N ARG A 212 -10.50 11.51 12.65
CA ARG A 212 -9.41 11.10 11.74
C ARG A 212 -9.92 10.37 10.52
N ALA A 213 -11.19 10.00 10.48
CA ALA A 213 -11.82 9.45 9.29
C ALA A 213 -13.16 10.15 9.02
N MET A 214 -13.50 10.22 7.73
CA MET A 214 -14.85 10.46 7.24
C MET A 214 -15.21 9.37 6.25
N THR A 215 -16.43 8.88 6.30
CA THR A 215 -16.88 7.70 5.55
C THR A 215 -18.16 8.00 4.80
N PHE A 216 -18.39 7.29 3.71
CA PHE A 216 -19.57 7.39 2.87
C PHE A 216 -20.08 5.98 2.58
N ALA A 217 -21.38 5.76 2.69
CA ALA A 217 -21.99 4.48 2.33
C ALA A 217 -23.39 4.68 1.75
N SER A 218 -23.65 4.11 0.57
CA SER A 218 -24.92 4.24 -0.12
C SER A 218 -25.12 3.10 -1.13
N ASP A 219 -26.36 2.65 -1.30
CA ASP A 219 -26.73 1.75 -2.40
C ASP A 219 -27.23 2.52 -3.63
N ASN A 220 -27.46 3.83 -3.50
CA ASN A 220 -28.12 4.62 -4.54
C ASN A 220 -27.21 5.67 -5.18
N ARG A 221 -26.04 5.93 -4.59
CA ARG A 221 -25.13 6.97 -5.03
C ARG A 221 -23.68 6.54 -4.88
N LYS A 222 -22.91 6.68 -5.96
CA LYS A 222 -21.47 6.40 -5.94
C LYS A 222 -20.72 7.51 -5.20
N PHE A 223 -19.68 7.15 -4.44
CA PHE A 223 -18.82 8.14 -3.80
C PHE A 223 -18.15 9.07 -4.81
N GLU A 224 -17.69 8.54 -5.95
CA GLU A 224 -17.12 9.35 -7.04
C GLU A 224 -18.14 10.32 -7.65
N ALA A 225 -19.40 9.91 -7.80
CA ALA A 225 -20.46 10.80 -8.27
C ALA A 225 -20.85 11.84 -7.21
N PHE A 226 -20.71 11.53 -5.93
CA PHE A 226 -20.85 12.50 -4.85
C PHE A 226 -19.71 13.52 -4.87
N HIS A 227 -18.47 13.09 -5.08
CA HIS A 227 -17.28 13.96 -5.24
C HIS A 227 -17.44 14.99 -6.36
N GLU A 228 -18.09 14.63 -7.47
CA GLU A 228 -18.33 15.53 -8.60
C GLU A 228 -19.59 16.40 -8.45
N SER A 229 -20.35 16.24 -7.37
CA SER A 229 -21.64 16.90 -7.20
C SER A 229 -21.52 18.27 -6.52
N ALA A 230 -22.57 19.10 -6.66
CA ALA A 230 -22.65 20.40 -5.99
C ALA A 230 -22.74 20.32 -4.44
N GLU A 231 -22.98 19.12 -3.88
CA GLU A 231 -23.00 18.91 -2.43
C GLU A 231 -21.60 18.69 -1.85
N TRP A 232 -20.63 18.31 -2.70
CA TRP A 232 -19.25 18.18 -2.26
C TRP A 232 -18.69 19.53 -1.79
N PRO A 233 -17.85 19.59 -0.73
CA PRO A 233 -17.36 18.48 0.09
C PRO A 233 -18.18 18.20 1.37
N ILE A 234 -19.42 18.69 1.46
CA ILE A 234 -20.19 18.74 2.71
C ILE A 234 -20.77 17.39 3.11
N ASP A 235 -20.68 17.03 4.39
CA ASP A 235 -21.30 15.80 4.90
C ASP A 235 -22.82 15.76 4.66
N THR A 236 -23.28 14.59 4.24
CA THR A 236 -24.69 14.29 3.97
C THR A 236 -25.22 13.24 4.94
N LYS A 237 -26.48 12.81 4.77
CA LYS A 237 -27.04 11.69 5.53
C LYS A 237 -26.31 10.35 5.27
N ASP A 238 -25.59 10.26 4.15
CA ASP A 238 -24.83 9.07 3.76
C ASP A 238 -23.39 9.11 4.30
N THR A 239 -23.05 10.15 5.08
CA THR A 239 -21.70 10.45 5.60
C THR A 239 -21.56 10.19 7.09
N GLY A 240 -20.43 9.62 7.48
CA GLY A 240 -19.98 9.46 8.88
C GLY A 240 -18.89 10.49 9.15
N VAL A 241 -19.09 11.34 10.15
CA VAL A 241 -18.25 12.53 10.42
C VAL A 241 -17.41 12.45 11.70
N ASP A 242 -17.73 11.48 12.57
CA ASP A 242 -17.05 11.26 13.84
C ASP A 242 -16.55 9.82 13.87
N VAL A 243 -15.72 9.52 12.89
CA VAL A 243 -15.20 8.18 12.66
C VAL A 243 -13.76 8.15 13.16
N ASP A 244 -13.52 7.30 14.15
CA ASP A 244 -12.19 7.00 14.66
C ASP A 244 -11.27 6.50 13.54
N GLN A 245 -9.96 6.60 13.76
CA GLN A 245 -8.98 6.02 12.84
C GLN A 245 -9.05 4.47 12.87
N PRO A 246 -9.04 3.77 11.72
CA PRO A 246 -8.98 2.32 11.68
C PRO A 246 -7.61 1.79 12.10
N VAL A 247 -7.57 0.59 12.69
CA VAL A 247 -6.31 -0.13 12.96
C VAL A 247 -5.64 -0.46 11.63
N THR A 248 -4.39 -0.05 11.48
CA THR A 248 -3.71 -0.01 10.18
C THR A 248 -2.29 -0.55 10.27
N LYS A 249 -1.84 -1.24 9.22
CA LYS A 249 -0.44 -1.62 9.01
C LYS A 249 0.06 -1.11 7.67
N PHE A 250 1.09 -0.26 7.69
CA PHE A 250 1.75 0.24 6.49
C PHE A 250 2.89 -0.68 6.11
N ILE A 251 3.00 -0.98 4.81
CA ILE A 251 4.13 -1.69 4.21
C ILE A 251 4.86 -0.71 3.29
N PHE A 252 6.17 -0.60 3.47
CA PHE A 252 6.97 0.38 2.76
C PHE A 252 8.38 -0.13 2.47
N ARG A 253 9.08 0.59 1.60
CA ARG A 253 10.46 0.31 1.22
C ARG A 253 11.25 1.59 1.03
N ALA A 254 12.57 1.49 1.00
CA ALA A 254 13.40 2.61 0.56
C ALA A 254 12.93 3.12 -0.81
N LYS A 255 12.97 4.43 -1.02
CA LYS A 255 12.61 5.03 -2.32
C LYS A 255 13.37 4.32 -3.44
N SER A 256 12.66 3.88 -4.47
CA SER A 256 13.30 3.35 -5.66
C SER A 256 14.08 4.46 -6.32
N ILE A 257 15.40 4.39 -6.20
CA ILE A 257 16.30 5.16 -7.05
C ILE A 257 16.39 4.35 -8.33
N PRO A 258 15.96 4.87 -9.50
CA PRO A 258 16.16 4.18 -10.76
C PRO A 258 17.66 3.89 -10.90
N ASN A 259 18.05 2.63 -10.77
CA ASN A 259 19.42 2.20 -10.97
C ASN A 259 19.67 2.18 -12.48
N GLY A 260 19.90 3.37 -13.05
CA GLY A 260 20.20 3.52 -14.47
C GLY A 260 21.56 2.96 -14.89
N ILE A 261 22.32 2.29 -14.01
CA ILE A 261 23.63 1.69 -14.33
C ILE A 261 23.83 0.46 -13.44
N SER A 262 23.73 -0.74 -14.00
CA SER A 262 24.29 -1.95 -13.39
C SER A 262 25.80 -1.95 -13.60
N THR A 263 26.58 -2.00 -12.52
CA THR A 263 28.02 -2.25 -12.57
C THR A 263 28.29 -3.61 -13.22
N ALA A 264 28.81 -3.61 -14.45
CA ALA A 264 29.35 -4.80 -15.09
C ALA A 264 30.86 -4.88 -14.83
N SER A 265 31.34 -6.07 -14.47
CA SER A 265 32.72 -6.38 -14.12
C SER A 265 33.72 -5.86 -15.15
N THR A 266 34.76 -5.17 -14.69
CA THR A 266 35.82 -4.54 -15.51
C THR A 266 36.66 -5.60 -16.22
N SER A 267 36.61 -5.66 -17.56
CA SER A 267 37.72 -6.20 -18.35
C SER A 267 38.57 -5.02 -18.85
N VAL A 268 39.83 -4.97 -18.42
CA VAL A 268 40.71 -3.78 -18.56
C VAL A 268 41.36 -3.68 -19.95
N ASP A 269 41.16 -4.67 -20.83
CA ASP A 269 41.85 -4.81 -22.12
C ASP A 269 41.04 -4.39 -23.37
N THR A 270 39.89 -3.73 -23.21
CA THR A 270 39.10 -3.28 -24.37
C THR A 270 39.48 -1.85 -24.78
N PRO A 271 39.55 -1.50 -26.08
CA PRO A 271 39.75 -0.13 -26.54
C PRO A 271 38.72 0.85 -26.00
N VAL A 272 39.16 2.10 -25.79
CA VAL A 272 38.29 3.18 -25.33
C VAL A 272 37.46 3.73 -26.50
N GLU A 273 36.16 3.82 -26.31
CA GLU A 273 35.19 4.40 -27.22
C GLU A 273 34.52 5.61 -26.58
N TRP A 274 34.14 6.59 -27.39
CA TRP A 274 33.51 7.82 -26.92
C TRP A 274 32.18 8.04 -27.62
N PHE A 275 31.19 8.52 -26.86
CA PHE A 275 29.85 8.82 -27.38
C PHE A 275 29.35 10.17 -26.86
N THR A 276 28.51 10.83 -27.64
CA THR A 276 27.70 11.97 -27.20
C THR A 276 26.60 11.50 -26.23
N PRO A 277 25.99 12.40 -25.43
CA PRO A 277 24.84 12.04 -24.58
C PRO A 277 23.65 11.44 -25.34
N SER A 278 23.54 11.73 -26.64
CA SER A 278 22.53 11.16 -27.55
C SER A 278 22.93 9.82 -28.16
N GLY A 279 24.06 9.22 -27.75
CA GLY A 279 24.49 7.88 -28.19
C GLY A 279 25.27 7.82 -29.50
N VAL A 280 25.64 8.96 -30.09
CA VAL A 280 26.44 9.00 -31.33
C VAL A 280 27.93 8.82 -31.01
N ARG A 281 28.61 7.87 -31.67
CA ARG A 281 30.06 7.60 -31.50
C ARG A 281 30.91 8.77 -32.01
N VAL A 282 31.96 9.13 -31.29
CA VAL A 282 32.88 10.26 -31.58
C VAL A 282 34.32 9.77 -31.57
N THR A 283 35.13 10.27 -32.51
CA THR A 283 36.58 10.07 -32.52
C THR A 283 37.26 11.36 -32.07
N ASN A 284 38.18 11.27 -31.10
CA ASN A 284 38.92 12.41 -30.52
C ASN A 284 38.05 13.54 -29.92
N PRO A 285 37.30 13.27 -28.84
CA PRO A 285 36.57 14.33 -28.15
C PRO A 285 37.53 15.35 -27.51
N SER A 286 37.26 16.64 -27.68
CA SER A 286 38.17 17.72 -27.25
C SER A 286 37.53 18.78 -26.33
N ARG A 287 36.19 18.89 -26.31
CA ARG A 287 35.46 19.78 -25.39
C ARG A 287 34.00 19.36 -25.24
N GLY A 288 33.50 19.29 -24.01
CA GLY A 288 32.09 19.01 -23.71
C GLY A 288 31.85 17.75 -22.87
N ILE A 289 30.59 17.34 -22.79
CA ILE A 289 30.15 16.14 -22.03
C ILE A 289 30.14 14.94 -22.96
N PHE A 290 30.84 13.88 -22.56
CA PHE A 290 30.90 12.62 -23.30
C PHE A 290 30.66 11.42 -22.40
N ILE A 291 30.29 10.30 -23.03
CA ILE A 291 30.25 8.98 -22.45
C ILE A 291 31.50 8.24 -22.92
N ARG A 292 32.39 7.90 -21.99
CA ARG A 292 33.58 7.08 -22.22
C ARG A 292 33.23 5.63 -21.91
N LYS A 293 33.39 4.75 -22.89
CA LYS A 293 33.22 3.30 -22.73
C LYS A 293 34.58 2.61 -22.89
N GLN A 294 34.93 1.74 -21.95
CA GLN A 294 36.10 0.87 -22.05
C GLN A 294 35.69 -0.52 -21.57
N GLY A 295 35.51 -1.45 -22.51
CA GLY A 295 34.96 -2.77 -22.20
C GLY A 295 33.52 -2.65 -21.74
N THR A 296 33.25 -3.15 -20.54
CA THR A 296 31.98 -3.02 -19.80
C THR A 296 31.90 -1.74 -18.98
N SER A 297 33.01 -1.01 -18.81
CA SER A 297 33.05 0.22 -18.01
C SER A 297 32.51 1.38 -18.83
N ILE A 298 31.54 2.11 -18.26
CA ILE A 298 30.94 3.31 -18.86
C ILE A 298 31.02 4.44 -17.84
N SER A 299 31.58 5.58 -18.24
CA SER A 299 31.65 6.77 -17.39
C SER A 299 31.28 8.03 -18.16
N LYS A 300 30.67 8.99 -17.46
CA LYS A 300 30.46 10.35 -17.97
C LYS A 300 31.73 11.15 -17.71
N VAL A 301 32.26 11.80 -18.74
CA VAL A 301 33.50 12.59 -18.68
C VAL A 301 33.22 13.98 -19.23
N ILE A 302 33.77 15.00 -18.57
CA ILE A 302 33.76 16.38 -19.05
C ILE A 302 35.19 16.70 -19.49
N LEU A 303 35.36 17.07 -20.75
CA LEU A 303 36.63 17.46 -21.35
C LEU A 303 36.66 18.95 -21.65
#